data_AF-A0A023X583-F1
#
_entry.id   AF-A0A023X583-F1
#
_cell.length_a   1.000
_cell.length_b   1.000
_cell.length_c   1.000
_cell.angle_alpha   90.00
_cell.angle_beta   90.00
_cell.angle_gamma   90.00
#
_symmetry.space_group_name_H-M   'P 1'
#
loop_
_entity.id
_entity.type
_entity.pdbx_description
1 polymer ?
#
loop_
_entity_poly.entity_id
_entity_poly.type
_entity_poly.pdbx_seq_one_letter_code
_entity_poly.pdbx_strand_id
1 'polypeptide(L)'
;MSEAARNGEERRKKERLVKASRMYAMCQKAKVKDPGFLVTLALAAFEDMPLVEATGFVRANRPNLEDMAWAFRNSGSAEEFEAKLQQRIRDMKRRSGGR
;
A
#
# COMPACT_ATOMS: atom_id res chain seq x y z
N MET A 1 -25.24 -8.97 -3.65
CA MET A 1 -23.92 -9.47 -4.08
C MET A 1 -23.68 -10.85 -3.47
N SER A 2 -23.22 -11.82 -4.26
CA SER A 2 -22.85 -13.14 -3.75
C SER A 2 -21.55 -13.08 -2.94
N GLU A 3 -21.34 -14.07 -2.07
CA GLU A 3 -20.13 -14.18 -1.24
C GLU A 3 -18.85 -14.32 -2.10
N ALA A 4 -18.94 -15.07 -3.21
CA ALA A 4 -17.85 -15.19 -4.18
C ALA A 4 -17.44 -13.84 -4.80
N ALA A 5 -18.41 -12.98 -5.12
CA ALA A 5 -18.14 -11.64 -5.67
C ALA A 5 -17.43 -10.75 -4.65
N ARG A 6 -17.84 -10.82 -3.37
CA ARG A 6 -17.22 -10.08 -2.26
C ARG A 6 -15.76 -10.50 -2.04
N ASN A 7 -15.49 -11.81 -2.04
CA ASN A 7 -14.13 -12.34 -1.89
C ASN A 7 -13.23 -11.94 -3.07
N GLY A 8 -13.78 -11.92 -4.29
CA GLY A 8 -13.08 -11.45 -5.48
C GLY A 8 -12.66 -9.99 -5.39
N GLU A 9 -13.56 -9.12 -4.93
CA GLU A 9 -13.28 -7.69 -4.75
C GLU A 9 -12.25 -7.43 -3.66
N GLU A 10 -12.36 -8.12 -2.52
CA GLU A 10 -11.41 -7.98 -1.42
C GLU A 10 -9.99 -8.41 -1.85
N ARG A 11 -9.89 -9.51 -2.59
CA ARG A 11 -8.61 -9.98 -3.15
C ARG A 11 -8.02 -8.97 -4.10
N ARG A 12 -8.81 -8.43 -5.04
CA ARG A 12 -8.35 -7.39 -5.98
C ARG A 12 -7.88 -6.13 -5.25
N LYS A 13 -8.55 -5.74 -4.17
CA LYS A 13 -8.15 -4.62 -3.32
C LYS A 13 -6.79 -4.87 -2.64
N LYS A 14 -6.57 -6.07 -2.09
CA LYS A 14 -5.29 -6.46 -1.49
C LYS A 14 -4.15 -6.46 -2.52
N GLU A 15 -4.40 -7.01 -3.71
CA GLU A 15 -3.43 -7.02 -4.81
C GLU A 15 -3.04 -5.60 -5.24
N ARG A 16 -4.03 -4.71 -5.40
CA ARG A 16 -3.79 -3.29 -5.70
C ARG A 16 -2.98 -2.59 -4.62
N LEU A 17 -3.23 -2.87 -3.35
CA LEU A 17 -2.46 -2.31 -2.24
C LEU A 17 -0.99 -2.71 -2.33
N VAL A 18 -0.70 -3.99 -2.56
CA VAL A 18 0.68 -4.50 -2.70
C VAL A 18 1.39 -3.81 -3.89
N LYS A 19 0.74 -3.74 -5.06
CA LYS A 19 1.28 -3.08 -6.25
C LYS A 19 1.56 -1.60 -6.01
N ALA A 20 0.59 -0.88 -5.44
CA ALA A 20 0.70 0.52 -5.10
C ALA A 20 1.85 0.78 -4.12
N SER A 21 2.00 -0.06 -3.08
CA SER A 21 3.10 0.04 -2.11
C SER A 21 4.47 -0.17 -2.74
N ARG A 22 4.61 -1.13 -3.67
CA ARG A 22 5.87 -1.35 -4.41
C ARG A 22 6.21 -0.13 -5.26
N MET A 23 5.24 0.39 -6.00
CA MET A 23 5.43 1.60 -6.81
C MET A 23 5.79 2.80 -5.94
N TYR A 24 5.10 2.99 -4.82
CA TYR A 24 5.40 4.05 -3.85
C TYR A 24 6.85 3.96 -3.35
N ALA A 25 7.32 2.75 -3.02
CA ALA A 25 8.71 2.51 -2.62
C ALA A 25 9.71 2.88 -3.73
N MET A 26 9.41 2.53 -4.99
CA MET A 26 10.24 2.91 -6.15
C MET A 26 10.27 4.42 -6.35
N CYS A 27 9.11 5.10 -6.27
CA CYS A 27 9.02 6.56 -6.36
C CYS A 27 9.84 7.24 -5.25
N GLN A 28 9.80 6.72 -4.02
CA GLN A 28 10.63 7.23 -2.91
C GLN A 28 12.12 7.02 -3.19
N LYS A 29 12.52 5.84 -3.70
CA LYS A 29 13.92 5.56 -4.08
C LYS A 29 14.40 6.50 -5.19
N ALA A 30 13.53 6.81 -6.14
CA ALA A 30 13.79 7.75 -7.23
C ALA A 30 13.67 9.23 -6.82
N LYS A 31 13.41 9.53 -5.53
CA LYS A 31 13.25 10.90 -5.00
C LYS A 31 12.16 11.71 -5.72
N VAL A 32 11.09 11.05 -6.16
CA VAL A 32 9.91 11.73 -6.70
C VAL A 32 9.34 12.65 -5.63
N LYS A 33 9.02 13.90 -6.00
CA LYS A 33 8.50 14.93 -5.09
C LYS A 33 7.20 14.51 -4.39
N ASP A 34 6.27 13.91 -5.14
CA ASP A 34 5.03 13.36 -4.59
C ASP A 34 4.82 11.91 -5.08
N PRO A 35 5.33 10.92 -4.33
CA PRO A 35 5.11 9.50 -4.63
C PRO A 35 3.62 9.13 -4.65
N GLY A 36 2.78 9.76 -3.83
CA GLY A 36 1.36 9.46 -3.74
C GLY A 36 0.58 9.91 -4.99
N PHE A 37 0.95 11.06 -5.54
CA PHE A 37 0.38 11.55 -6.79
C PHE A 37 0.73 10.63 -7.97
N LEU A 38 1.99 10.23 -8.13
CA LEU A 38 2.36 9.29 -9.20
C LEU A 38 1.67 7.93 -9.07
N VAL A 39 1.55 7.42 -7.83
CA VAL A 39 0.84 6.17 -7.59
C VAL A 39 -0.64 6.29 -7.97
N THR A 40 -1.28 7.42 -7.66
CA THR A 40 -2.66 7.73 -8.08
C THR A 40 -2.80 7.68 -9.61
N LEU A 41 -1.90 8.37 -10.34
CA LEU A 41 -1.94 8.40 -11.80
C LEU A 41 -1.76 7.00 -12.41
N ALA A 42 -0.83 6.21 -11.88
CA ALA A 42 -0.59 4.86 -12.39
C ALA A 42 -1.74 3.89 -12.07
N LEU A 43 -2.38 4.00 -10.90
CA LEU A 43 -3.62 3.24 -10.64
C LEU A 43 -4.72 3.63 -11.65
N ALA A 44 -4.83 4.92 -11.97
CA ALA A 44 -5.83 5.38 -12.93
C ALA A 44 -5.54 4.93 -14.37
N ALA A 45 -4.27 4.95 -14.77
CA ALA A 45 -3.85 4.62 -16.12
C ALA A 45 -3.79 3.11 -16.40
N PHE A 46 -3.50 2.29 -15.39
CA PHE A 46 -3.13 0.88 -15.60
C PHE A 46 -4.00 -0.15 -14.86
N GLU A 47 -4.84 0.25 -13.91
CA GLU A 47 -5.65 -0.68 -13.10
C GLU A 47 -7.17 -0.51 -13.31
N ASP A 48 -7.57 0.13 -14.42
CA ASP A 48 -8.96 0.46 -14.79
C ASP A 48 -9.73 1.09 -13.62
N MET A 49 -9.09 2.03 -12.92
CA MET A 49 -9.64 2.71 -11.76
C MET A 49 -9.89 4.17 -12.11
N PRO A 50 -11.13 4.69 -12.04
CA PRO A 50 -11.38 6.11 -12.25
C PRO A 50 -10.49 6.97 -11.36
N LEU A 51 -10.01 8.13 -11.86
CA LEU A 51 -9.04 8.96 -11.15
C LEU A 51 -9.51 9.38 -9.74
N VAL A 52 -10.82 9.63 -9.58
CA VAL A 52 -11.43 9.95 -8.29
C VAL A 52 -11.32 8.77 -7.32
N GLU A 53 -11.58 7.55 -7.78
CA GLU A 53 -11.44 6.33 -6.99
C GLU A 53 -9.98 6.05 -6.64
N ALA A 54 -9.06 6.24 -7.60
CA ALA A 54 -7.62 6.09 -7.37
C ALA A 54 -7.11 7.07 -6.31
N THR A 55 -7.57 8.32 -6.38
CA THR A 55 -7.25 9.35 -5.39
C THR A 55 -7.79 8.95 -4.00
N GLY A 56 -9.05 8.49 -3.93
CA GLY A 56 -9.65 8.00 -2.71
C GLY A 56 -8.90 6.80 -2.12
N PHE A 57 -8.53 5.84 -2.98
CA PHE A 57 -7.77 4.65 -2.60
C PHE A 57 -6.42 5.00 -1.98
N VAL A 58 -5.63 5.85 -2.64
CA VAL A 58 -4.31 6.26 -2.14
C VAL A 58 -4.43 7.04 -0.84
N ARG A 59 -5.39 7.97 -0.73
CA ARG A 59 -5.61 8.75 0.49
C ARG A 59 -6.01 7.85 1.67
N ALA A 60 -6.96 6.95 1.46
CA ALA A 60 -7.45 6.05 2.51
C ALA A 60 -6.38 5.05 2.98
N ASN A 61 -5.44 4.69 2.11
CA ASN A 61 -4.40 3.70 2.40
C ASN A 61 -3.01 4.30 2.62
N ARG A 62 -2.87 5.63 2.68
CA ARG A 62 -1.55 6.29 2.75
C ARG A 62 -0.63 5.73 3.86
N PRO A 63 -1.10 5.53 5.11
CA PRO A 63 -0.26 4.94 6.14
C PRO A 63 0.20 3.52 5.78
N ASN A 64 -0.69 2.69 5.22
CA ASN A 64 -0.37 1.33 4.78
C ASN A 64 0.67 1.35 3.65
N LEU A 65 0.52 2.26 2.68
CA LEU A 65 1.47 2.44 1.59
C LEU A 65 2.85 2.82 2.12
N GLU A 66 2.92 3.75 3.08
CA GLU A 66 4.18 4.21 3.67
C GLU A 66 4.87 3.10 4.48
N ASP A 67 4.13 2.35 5.31
CA ASP A 67 4.67 1.25 6.11
C ASP A 67 5.15 0.08 5.23
N MET A 68 4.35 -0.31 4.23
CA MET A 68 4.75 -1.35 3.28
C MET A 68 5.91 -0.90 2.39
N ALA A 69 5.92 0.35 1.94
CA ALA A 69 7.03 0.89 1.15
C ALA A 69 8.33 0.94 1.97
N TRP A 70 8.24 1.26 3.26
CA TRP A 70 9.38 1.16 4.16
C TRP A 70 9.86 -0.29 4.26
N ALA A 71 8.97 -1.27 4.47
CA ALA A 71 9.37 -2.67 4.50
C ALA A 71 10.06 -3.09 3.19
N PHE A 72 9.49 -2.75 2.02
CA PHE A 72 10.11 -3.06 0.72
C PHE A 72 11.52 -2.50 0.54
N ARG A 73 11.84 -1.34 1.11
CA ARG A 73 13.19 -0.75 1.02
C ARG A 73 14.18 -1.32 2.03
N ASN A 74 13.69 -1.97 3.08
CA ASN A 74 14.50 -2.44 4.21
C ASN A 74 14.53 -3.98 4.31
N SER A 75 14.24 -4.64 3.19
CA SER A 75 14.20 -6.10 3.10
C SER A 75 14.82 -6.55 1.78
N GLY A 76 15.73 -7.50 1.86
CA GLY A 76 16.34 -8.21 0.73
C GLY A 76 15.68 -9.56 0.43
N SER A 77 14.86 -10.09 1.33
CA SER A 77 14.11 -11.34 1.16
C SER A 77 12.65 -11.24 1.58
N ALA A 78 11.86 -12.30 1.31
CA ALA A 78 10.46 -12.37 1.72
C ALA A 78 10.32 -12.48 3.25
N GLU A 79 11.20 -13.24 3.90
CA GLU A 79 11.23 -13.44 5.35
C GLU A 79 11.56 -12.13 6.07
N GLU A 80 12.54 -11.38 5.55
CA GLU A 80 12.86 -10.05 6.08
C GLU A 80 11.68 -9.09 5.91
N PHE A 81 11.01 -9.12 4.76
CA PHE A 81 9.84 -8.29 4.50
C PHE A 81 8.73 -8.56 5.51
N GLU A 82 8.45 -9.85 5.76
CA GLU A 82 7.48 -10.25 6.78
C GLU A 82 7.88 -9.75 8.16
N ALA A 83 9.13 -9.95 8.58
CA ALA A 83 9.62 -9.51 9.89
C ALA A 83 9.49 -7.98 10.07
N LYS A 84 9.80 -7.19 9.03
CA LYS A 84 9.66 -5.73 9.03
C LYS A 84 8.19 -5.29 9.12
N LEU A 85 7.27 -5.98 8.44
CA LEU A 85 5.83 -5.70 8.57
C LEU A 85 5.30 -6.04 9.97
N GLN A 86 5.70 -7.18 10.53
CA GLN A 86 5.32 -7.55 11.91
C GLN A 86 5.82 -6.51 12.91
N GLN A 87 7.04 -5.97 12.72
CA GLN A 87 7.55 -4.85 13.50
C GLN A 87 6.62 -3.64 13.41
N ARG A 88 6.22 -3.21 12.20
CA ARG A 88 5.29 -2.08 12.02
C ARG A 88 3.95 -2.30 12.72
N ILE A 89 3.41 -3.51 12.68
CA ILE A 89 2.16 -3.86 13.37
C ILE A 89 2.31 -3.74 14.88
N ARG A 90 3.43 -4.21 15.45
CA ARG A 90 3.72 -4.04 16.89
C ARG A 90 3.83 -2.57 17.26
N ASP A 91 4.53 -1.77 16.46
CA ASP A 91 4.71 -0.34 16.69
C ASP A 91 3.39 0.44 16.61
N MET A 92 2.48 0.04 15.72
CA MET A 92 1.11 0.57 15.70
C MET A 92 0.35 0.23 16.98
N LYS A 93 0.35 -1.04 17.39
CA LYS A 93 -0.37 -1.50 18.60
C LYS A 93 0.10 -0.77 19.87
N ARG A 94 1.42 -0.53 19.99
CA ARG A 94 2.01 0.23 21.11
C ARG A 94 1.54 1.68 21.14
N ARG A 95 1.40 2.32 19.98
CA ARG A 95 0.90 3.70 19.86
C ARG A 95 -0.59 3.83 20.15
N SER A 96 -1.38 2.79 19.88
CA SER A 96 -2.82 2.76 20.14
C SER A 96 -3.20 2.35 21.58
N GLY A 97 -2.33 1.62 22.28
CA GLY A 97 -2.59 1.14 23.66
C GLY A 97 -2.06 2.05 24.78
N GLY A 98 -1.56 3.24 24.45
CA GLY A 98 -1.00 4.21 25.39
C GLY A 98 -1.95 5.37 25.74
N ARG A 99 -3.27 5.16 25.70
CA ARG A 99 -4.27 6.10 26.20
C ARG A 99 -5.08 5.46 27.31
#